data_AF-A0A328DE62-F1
#
_entry.id   AF-A0A328DE62-F1
#
_cell.length_a   1.000
_cell.length_b   1.000
_cell.length_c   1.000
_cell.angle_alpha   90.00
_cell.angle_beta   90.00
_cell.angle_gamma   90.00
#
_symmetry.space_group_name_H-M   'P 1'
#
loop_
_entity.id
_entity.type
_entity.pdbx_description
1 polymer ?
#
loop_
_entity_poly.entity_id
_entity_poly.type
_entity_poly.pdbx_seq_one_letter_code
_entity_poly.pdbx_strand_id
1 'polypeptide(L)' 'MPIWIAFPGLPIHLHDKRALHLIASTIGTPLKVDSCTMNFSRPALARCCVEVDISNLPSARILINHGGEELIFPFH' A
#
# COMPACT_ATOMS: atom_id res chain seq x y z
N MET A 1 -12.43 9.26 -5.08
CA MET A 1 -11.86 10.32 -4.21
C MET A 1 -10.45 9.91 -3.79
N PRO A 2 -9.45 10.80 -3.84
CA PRO A 2 -8.08 10.47 -3.41
C PRO A 2 -7.98 10.38 -1.88
N ILE A 3 -7.43 9.27 -1.39
CA ILE A 3 -7.11 9.05 0.03
C ILE A 3 -5.67 8.57 0.18
N TRP A 4 -5.07 8.83 1.34
CA TRP A 4 -3.77 8.25 1.69
C TRP A 4 -3.95 6.99 2.50
N ILE A 5 -3.35 5.90 2.02
CA ILE A 5 -3.37 4.60 2.66
C ILE A 5 -1.99 4.31 3.23
N ALA A 6 -1.95 3.83 4.46
CA ALA A 6 -0.74 3.38 5.14
C ALA A 6 -0.68 1.85 5.23
N PHE A 7 0.51 1.29 4.99
CA PHE A 7 0.80 -0.14 5.07
C PHE A 7 1.79 -0.42 6.22
N PRO A 8 1.32 -0.39 7.48
CA PRO A 8 2.18 -0.68 8.63
C PRO A 8 2.68 -2.13 8.59
N GLY A 9 3.96 -2.33 8.87
CA GLY A 9 4.57 -3.66 8.92
C GLY A 9 4.81 -4.31 7.56
N LEU A 10 4.55 -3.61 6.45
CA LEU A 10 4.90 -4.09 5.11
C LEU A 10 6.44 -4.28 5.03
N PRO A 11 6.94 -5.45 4.60
CA PRO A 11 8.36 -5.70 4.45
C PRO A 11 9.06 -4.65 3.58
N ILE A 12 10.24 -4.20 4.00
CA ILE A 12 10.95 -3.07 3.37
C ILE A 12 11.26 -3.28 1.89
N HIS A 13 11.46 -4.53 1.45
CA HIS A 13 11.68 -4.87 0.04
C HIS A 13 10.44 -4.63 -0.84
N LEU A 14 9.25 -4.51 -0.25
CA LEU A 14 8.00 -4.17 -0.93
C LEU A 14 7.68 -2.67 -0.91
N HIS A 15 8.58 -1.82 -0.37
CA HIS A 15 8.40 -0.36 -0.37
C HIS A 15 8.75 0.28 -1.72
N ASP A 16 9.17 -0.52 -2.70
CA ASP A 16 9.37 -0.06 -4.06
C ASP A 16 8.09 0.52 -4.65
N LYS A 17 8.23 1.58 -5.45
CA LYS A 17 7.10 2.27 -6.07
C LYS A 17 6.20 1.34 -6.89
N ARG A 18 6.79 0.41 -7.66
CA ARG A 18 6.02 -0.52 -8.50
C ARG A 18 5.29 -1.54 -7.64
N ALA A 19 5.95 -2.06 -6.61
CA ALA A 19 5.32 -2.97 -5.64
C ALA A 19 4.14 -2.29 -4.93
N LEU A 20 4.33 -1.07 -4.41
CA LEU A 20 3.26 -0.31 -3.75
C LEU A 20 2.11 0.03 -4.68
N HIS A 21 2.38 0.39 -5.93
CA HIS A 21 1.33 0.61 -6.92
C HIS A 21 0.57 -0.69 -7.22
N LEU A 22 1.25 -1.83 -7.33
CA LEU A 22 0.59 -3.12 -7.52
C LEU A 22 -0.31 -3.48 -6.33
N ILE A 23 0.20 -3.33 -5.11
CA ILE A 23 -0.56 -3.56 -3.88
C ILE A 23 -1.77 -2.61 -3.81
N ALA A 24 -1.55 -1.32 -4.00
CA ALA A 24 -2.60 -0.30 -3.96
C ALA A 24 -3.65 -0.46 -5.07
N SER A 25 -3.29 -1.07 -6.20
CA SER A 25 -4.24 -1.33 -7.30
C SER A 25 -5.38 -2.27 -6.92
N THR A 26 -5.18 -3.08 -5.87
CA THR A 26 -6.24 -3.93 -5.29
C THR A 26 -7.27 -3.13 -4.49
N ILE A 27 -6.95 -1.89 -4.10
CA ILE A 27 -7.82 -1.01 -3.33
C ILE A 27 -8.50 0.03 -4.23
N GLY A 28 -7.78 0.54 -5.23
CA GLY A 28 -8.26 1.57 -6.16
C GLY A 28 -7.16 1.98 -7.14
N THR A 29 -7.24 3.17 -7.72
CA THR A 29 -6.24 3.65 -8.68
C THR A 29 -5.07 4.31 -7.96
N PRO A 30 -3.84 3.76 -7.99
CA PRO A 30 -2.69 4.36 -7.33
C PRO A 30 -2.30 5.68 -8.02
N LEU A 31 -2.12 6.74 -7.25
CA LEU A 31 -1.77 8.07 -7.75
C LEU A 31 -0.32 8.44 -7.45
N LYS A 32 0.11 8.21 -6.19
CA LYS A 32 1.41 8.69 -5.71
C LYS A 32 1.92 7.88 -4.52
N VAL A 33 3.23 7.73 -4.38
CA VAL A 33 3.87 7.19 -3.18
C VAL A 33 4.36 8.34 -2.30
N ASP A 34 4.22 8.20 -0.98
CA ASP A 34 4.68 9.20 -0.02
C ASP A 34 6.19 9.45 -0.13
N SER A 35 6.62 10.69 0.03
CA SER A 35 8.03 11.07 -0.10
C SER A 35 8.91 10.39 0.96
N CYS A 36 8.41 10.13 2.17
CA CYS A 36 9.17 9.44 3.20
C CYS A 36 9.39 7.96 2.84
N THR A 37 8.42 7.33 2.17
CA THR A 37 8.55 5.97 1.64
C THR A 37 9.54 5.93 0.48
N MET A 38 9.41 6.86 -0.48
CA MET A 38 10.35 6.95 -1.62
C MET A 38 11.80 7.22 -1.20
N ASN A 39 11.99 8.05 -0.17
CA ASN A 39 13.31 8.42 0.33
C ASN A 39 13.79 7.52 1.48
N PHE A 40 13.02 6.49 1.84
CA PHE A 40 13.28 5.61 3.00
C PHE A 40 13.57 6.34 4.32
N SER A 41 13.03 7.55 4.51
CA SER A 41 13.25 8.35 5.73
C SER A 41 12.39 7.87 6.90
N ARG A 42 11.33 7.10 6.63
CA ARG A 42 10.46 6.45 7.63
C ARG A 42 10.22 4.98 7.26
N PRO A 43 11.20 4.08 7.44
CA PRO A 43 11.12 2.70 6.95
C PRO A 43 10.09 1.83 7.69
N ALA A 44 9.53 2.31 8.80
CA ALA A 44 8.47 1.62 9.53
C ALA A 44 7.08 1.74 8.84
N LEU A 45 6.90 2.67 7.89
CA LEU A 45 5.59 2.97 7.33
C LEU A 45 5.66 3.32 5.83
N ALA A 46 5.18 2.40 5.00
CA ALA A 46 4.91 2.69 3.60
C ALA A 46 3.55 3.37 3.43
N ARG A 47 3.45 4.39 2.56
CA ARG A 47 2.19 5.09 2.25
C ARG A 47 2.01 5.34 0.76
N CYS A 48 0.78 5.20 0.29
CA CYS A 48 0.39 5.49 -1.09
C CYS A 48 -0.93 6.28 -1.13
N CYS A 49 -1.01 7.27 -2.00
CA CYS A 49 -2.23 7.96 -2.36
C CYS A 49 -2.96 7.16 -3.43
N VAL A 50 -4.22 6.83 -3.18
CA VAL A 50 -5.05 5.98 -4.02
C VAL A 50 -6.39 6.68 -4.25
N GLU A 51 -6.84 6.73 -5.49
CA GLU A 51 -8.20 7.11 -5.80
C GLU A 51 -9.12 5.91 -5.63
N VAL A 52 -10.08 6.03 -4.72
CA VAL A 52 -11.03 4.96 -4.39
C VAL A 52 -12.48 5.39 -4.61
N ASP A 53 -13.34 4.42 -4.86
CA ASP A 53 -14.78 4.59 -4.75
C ASP A 53 -15.22 4.42 -3.30
N ILE A 54 -15.70 5.49 -2.69
CA ILE A 54 -16.08 5.53 -1.27
C ILE A 54 -17.34 4.70 -0.99
N SER A 55 -18.15 4.48 -2.01
CA SER A 55 -19.35 3.64 -1.92
C SER A 55 -19.02 2.14 -1.83
N ASN A 56 -17.78 1.76 -2.14
CA ASN A 56 -17.34 0.36 -2.16
C ASN A 56 -15.89 0.23 -1.65
N LEU A 57 -15.64 0.63 -0.41
CA LEU A 57 -14.32 0.50 0.20
C LEU A 57 -14.03 -0.97 0.54
N PRO A 58 -12.86 -1.52 0.16
CA PRO A 58 -12.46 -2.86 0.55
C PRO A 58 -12.16 -2.94 2.05
N SER A 59 -12.23 -4.16 2.60
CA SER A 59 -11.84 -4.42 3.98
C SER A 59 -10.39 -4.03 4.22
N ALA A 60 -10.07 -3.48 5.40
CA ALA A 60 -8.78 -2.92 5.82
C ALA A 60 -7.62 -3.95 5.95
N ARG A 61 -7.58 -4.99 5.11
CA ARG A 61 -6.52 -6.00 5.01
C ARG A 61 -6.22 -6.32 3.55
N ILE A 62 -4.95 -6.49 3.24
CA ILE A 62 -4.48 -6.94 1.93
C ILE A 62 -3.81 -8.29 2.08
N LEU A 63 -4.07 -9.15 1.10
CA LEU A 63 -3.36 -10.40 0.89
C LEU A 63 -2.27 -10.21 -0.16
N ILE A 64 -1.03 -10.52 0.19
CA ILE A 64 0.10 -10.51 -0.73
C ILE A 64 0.65 -11.91 -0.83
N ASN A 65 0.62 -12.50 -2.03
CA ASN A 65 1.35 -13.72 -2.33
C ASN A 65 2.74 -13.34 -2.86
N HIS A 66 3.78 -13.65 -2.10
CA HIS A 66 5.17 -13.33 -2.47
C HIS A 66 6.08 -14.52 -2.19
N GLY A 67 6.72 -15.06 -3.24
CA GLY A 67 7.67 -16.16 -3.08
C GLY A 67 7.07 -17.48 -2.54
N GLY A 68 5.76 -17.68 -2.68
CA GLY A 68 5.05 -18.84 -2.11
C GLY A 68 4.57 -18.63 -0.67
N GLU A 69 4.87 -17.48 -0.07
CA GLU A 69 4.33 -17.08 1.23
C GLU A 69 3.10 -16.19 1.07
N GLU A 70 2.12 -16.42 1.94
CA GLU A 70 0.90 -15.62 2.01
C GLU A 70 1.02 -14.65 3.19
N LEU A 71 1.10 -13.36 2.88
CA LEU A 71 1.27 -12.30 3.87
C LEU A 71 0.00 -11.46 3.96
N ILE A 72 -0.55 -11.33 5.17
CA ILE A 72 -1.74 -10.53 5.45
C ILE A 72 -1.33 -9.28 6.22
N PHE A 73 -1.59 -8.11 5.66
CA PHE A 73 -1.28 -6.83 6.31
C PHE A 73 -2.52 -5.97 6.47
N PRO A 74 -2.69 -5.27 7.59
CA PRO A 74 -3.70 -4.24 7.70
C PRO A 74 -3.29 -3.01 6.87
N PHE A 75 -4.28 -2.27 6.39
CA PHE A 75 -4.09 -0.92 5.87
C PHE A 75 -5.16 0.00 6.45
N HIS A 76 -4.85 1.29 6.57
CA HIS A 76 -5.75 2.31 7.07
C HIS A 76 -5.47 3.67 6.45
#